data_AF-A0A953Y1Y2-F1
#
_entry.id   AF-A0A953Y1Y2-F1
#
_cell.length_a   1.000
_cell.length_b   1.000
_cell.length_c   1.000
_cell.angle_alpha   90.00
_cell.angle_beta   90.00
_cell.angle_gamma   90.00
#
_symmetry.space_group_name_H-M   'P 1'
#
loop_
_entity.id
_entity.type
_entity.pdbx_description
1 polymer ?
#
loop_
_entity_poly.entity_id
_entity_poly.type
_entity_poly.pdbx_seq_one_letter_code
_entity_poly.pdbx_strand_id
1 'polypeptide(L)'
;MPTLYTRTGGSREGSGFPRTRWSLVARVLEPGSRAGSRTRDDALTELVSSYWRPVYRTLRVRYRRAREEAEDLTQAYFLSLIEDRTLERFVADPRAGRFRSLLRSLLETFVRDADRYARRQKRGGDRPHVPLDPTTVEAIEARIKREPEEDPFDREWRSLVIDQALADLANEARGELAQRRLQVFLAYEVEPAGEERPTYAELARQLGVKPHDVKNDLVATRRRFAELILDRIREETRDEAEARDELRNLFGGAPPR
;
A
#
# COMPACT_ATOMS: atom_id res chain seq x y z
N MET A 1 -45.48 -36.66 -22.04
CA MET A 1 -46.44 -36.59 -20.91
C MET A 1 -46.04 -37.64 -19.89
N PRO A 2 -45.76 -37.33 -18.60
CA PRO A 2 -45.30 -36.09 -17.92
C PRO A 2 -43.90 -36.30 -17.21
N THR A 3 -43.00 -35.31 -17.10
CA THR A 3 -42.82 -34.25 -16.05
C THR A 3 -42.47 -34.81 -14.66
N LEU A 4 -41.29 -34.58 -14.07
CA LEU A 4 -40.97 -33.39 -13.23
C LEU A 4 -39.44 -33.15 -13.00
N TYR A 5 -39.11 -31.86 -12.87
CA TYR A 5 -37.84 -31.18 -12.56
C TYR A 5 -37.11 -31.71 -11.30
N THR A 6 -35.77 -31.71 -11.24
CA THR A 6 -35.04 -30.53 -10.74
C THR A 6 -33.59 -30.41 -11.25
N ARG A 7 -33.35 -29.28 -11.92
CA ARG A 7 -32.12 -28.49 -12.07
C ARG A 7 -31.43 -28.32 -10.70
N THR A 8 -30.10 -28.39 -10.53
CA THR A 8 -29.15 -27.32 -10.81
C THR A 8 -27.71 -27.85 -10.71
N GLY A 9 -27.02 -27.97 -11.84
CA GLY A 9 -25.56 -28.12 -11.91
C GLY A 9 -24.94 -26.77 -12.25
N GLY A 10 -23.88 -26.40 -11.54
CA GLY A 10 -23.15 -25.14 -11.74
C GLY A 10 -22.62 -24.55 -10.45
N SER A 11 -21.83 -25.31 -9.68
CA SER A 11 -20.98 -24.76 -8.63
C SER A 11 -19.98 -23.80 -9.28
N ARG A 12 -20.17 -22.50 -9.07
CA ARG A 12 -19.13 -21.49 -9.23
C ARG A 12 -18.04 -21.76 -8.19
N GLU A 13 -17.03 -22.55 -8.57
CA GLU A 13 -15.72 -22.46 -7.92
C GLU A 13 -15.11 -21.10 -8.27
N GLY A 14 -15.10 -20.20 -7.29
CA GLY A 14 -14.62 -18.83 -7.46
C GLY A 14 -14.96 -17.95 -6.28
N SER A 15 -14.89 -18.46 -5.04
CA SER A 15 -14.88 -17.61 -3.85
C SER A 15 -13.46 -17.57 -3.30
N GLY A 16 -12.59 -16.83 -3.99
CA GLY A 16 -11.31 -16.44 -3.41
C GLY A 16 -11.59 -15.57 -2.19
N PHE A 17 -10.99 -15.93 -1.06
CA PHE A 17 -10.93 -15.09 0.14
C PHE A 17 -10.58 -13.64 -0.28
N PRO A 18 -11.13 -12.60 0.35
CA PRO A 18 -10.71 -11.23 0.04
C PRO A 18 -9.18 -11.12 0.15
N ARG A 19 -8.54 -10.47 -0.83
CA ARG A 19 -7.08 -10.29 -0.94
C ARG A 19 -6.56 -9.30 0.11
N THR A 20 -6.89 -9.52 1.37
CA THR A 20 -6.33 -8.72 2.45
C THR A 20 -4.85 -9.08 2.63
N ARG A 21 -4.03 -8.17 3.13
CA ARG A 21 -2.64 -8.44 3.51
C ARG A 21 -2.56 -9.48 4.62
N TRP A 22 -3.60 -9.61 5.44
CA TRP A 22 -3.77 -10.76 6.32
C TRP A 22 -3.90 -12.08 5.57
N SER A 23 -4.58 -12.12 4.42
CA SER A 23 -4.65 -13.32 3.59
C SER A 23 -3.35 -13.59 2.82
N LEU A 24 -2.58 -12.56 2.46
CA LEU A 24 -1.19 -12.75 1.99
C LEU A 24 -0.32 -13.39 3.06
N VAL A 25 -0.35 -12.88 4.29
CA VAL A 25 0.40 -13.49 5.38
C VAL A 25 -0.12 -14.90 5.67
N ALA A 26 -1.44 -15.14 5.67
CA ALA A 26 -1.98 -16.49 5.81
C ALA A 26 -1.47 -17.46 4.73
N ARG A 27 -1.31 -17.00 3.47
CA ARG A 27 -0.71 -17.78 2.38
C ARG A 27 0.79 -18.02 2.57
N VAL A 28 1.54 -17.06 3.13
CA VAL A 28 2.94 -17.25 3.52
C VAL A 28 3.07 -18.35 4.58
N LEU A 29 2.05 -18.49 5.43
CA LEU A 29 2.03 -19.37 6.60
C LEU A 29 1.24 -20.67 6.42
N GLU A 30 0.75 -20.95 5.19
CA GLU A 30 -0.13 -22.09 4.93
C GLU A 30 0.53 -23.43 5.34
N PRO A 31 -0.14 -24.29 6.12
CA PRO A 31 0.42 -25.58 6.53
C PRO A 31 0.78 -26.43 5.31
N GLY A 32 2.07 -26.73 5.15
CA GLY A 32 2.61 -27.49 4.01
C GLY A 32 3.27 -26.64 2.91
N SER A 33 3.15 -25.31 2.96
CA SER A 33 3.98 -24.40 2.15
C SER A 33 5.42 -24.46 2.64
N ARG A 34 6.24 -25.28 1.97
CA ARG A 34 7.69 -25.32 2.21
C ARG A 34 8.34 -23.99 1.81
N ALA A 35 9.48 -23.66 2.41
CA ALA A 35 10.35 -22.61 1.87
C ALA A 35 10.63 -22.89 0.38
N GLY A 36 10.46 -21.90 -0.49
CA GLY A 36 10.55 -22.05 -1.94
C GLY A 36 9.25 -22.50 -2.64
N SER A 37 8.11 -22.51 -1.94
CA SER A 37 6.80 -22.66 -2.58
C SER A 37 6.43 -21.38 -3.32
N ARG A 38 6.05 -21.48 -4.59
CA ARG A 38 5.65 -20.33 -5.42
C ARG A 38 4.60 -19.45 -4.73
N THR A 39 3.60 -20.06 -4.09
CA THR A 39 2.56 -19.34 -3.35
C THR A 39 3.10 -18.49 -2.20
N ARG A 40 4.09 -19.01 -1.47
CA ARG A 40 4.74 -18.31 -0.35
C ARG A 40 5.64 -17.20 -0.87
N ASP A 41 6.43 -17.48 -1.89
CA ASP A 41 7.40 -16.53 -2.46
C ASP A 41 6.69 -15.36 -3.15
N ASP A 42 5.58 -15.60 -3.85
CA ASP A 42 4.75 -14.56 -4.44
C ASP A 42 4.14 -13.65 -3.36
N ALA A 43 3.60 -14.23 -2.29
CA ALA A 43 3.01 -13.47 -1.19
C ALA A 43 4.05 -12.66 -0.40
N LEU A 44 5.26 -13.20 -0.22
CA LEU A 44 6.40 -12.48 0.37
C LEU A 44 6.88 -11.34 -0.53
N THR A 45 6.99 -11.60 -1.83
CA THR A 45 7.38 -10.58 -2.81
C THR A 45 6.39 -9.41 -2.79
N GLU A 46 5.09 -9.70 -2.75
CA GLU A 46 4.04 -8.71 -2.64
C GLU A 46 4.13 -7.91 -1.33
N LEU A 47 4.40 -8.59 -0.21
CA LEU A 47 4.59 -7.96 1.10
C LEU A 47 5.78 -7.00 1.09
N VAL A 48 6.95 -7.47 0.66
CA VAL A 48 8.18 -6.68 0.64
C VAL A 48 7.99 -5.49 -0.30
N SER A 49 7.49 -5.72 -1.52
CA SER A 49 7.23 -4.67 -2.52
C SER A 49 6.32 -3.57 -1.98
N SER A 50 5.38 -3.94 -1.13
CA SER A 50 4.42 -3.00 -0.55
C SER A 50 4.94 -2.19 0.64
N TYR A 51 5.93 -2.69 1.37
CA TYR A 51 6.33 -2.09 2.65
C TYR A 51 7.78 -1.65 2.75
N TRP A 52 8.62 -2.00 1.80
CA TRP A 52 10.02 -1.60 1.86
C TRP A 52 10.20 -0.09 1.85
N ARG A 53 9.36 0.68 1.12
CA ARG A 53 9.43 2.15 1.08
C ARG A 53 9.10 2.79 2.45
N PRO A 54 7.95 2.47 3.11
CA PRO A 54 7.70 2.93 4.48
C PRO A 54 8.79 2.56 5.48
N VAL A 55 9.32 1.34 5.42
CA VAL A 55 10.39 0.88 6.32
C VAL A 55 11.66 1.68 6.10
N TYR A 56 12.13 1.75 4.85
CA TYR A 56 13.34 2.49 4.47
C TYR A 56 13.28 3.95 4.89
N ARG A 57 12.19 4.65 4.56
CA ARG A 57 12.06 6.06 4.94
C ARG A 57 11.99 6.25 6.44
N THR A 58 11.36 5.35 7.18
CA THR A 58 11.34 5.40 8.65
C THR A 58 12.76 5.27 9.22
N LEU A 59 13.57 4.36 8.68
CA LEU A 59 14.97 4.22 9.08
C LEU A 59 15.79 5.49 8.79
N ARG A 60 15.58 6.10 7.61
CA ARG A 60 16.26 7.33 7.21
C ARG A 60 15.85 8.56 8.00
N VAL A 61 14.56 8.75 8.23
CA VAL A 61 14.02 10.00 8.79
C VAL A 61 13.90 9.93 10.31
N ARG A 62 13.23 8.89 10.83
CA ARG A 62 12.99 8.76 12.28
C ARG A 62 14.24 8.28 13.01
N TYR A 63 14.91 7.27 12.46
CA TYR A 63 16.09 6.67 13.11
C TYR A 63 17.42 7.26 12.62
N ARG A 64 17.38 8.20 11.67
CA ARG A 64 18.55 8.95 11.17
C ARG A 64 19.70 8.05 10.70
N ARG A 65 19.37 6.89 10.13
CA ARG A 65 20.36 5.97 9.56
C ARG A 65 20.97 6.56 8.30
N ALA A 66 22.25 6.29 8.09
CA ALA A 66 22.92 6.60 6.83
C ALA A 66 22.26 5.80 5.68
N ARG A 67 22.49 6.22 4.44
CA ARG A 67 21.88 5.58 3.26
C ARG A 67 22.12 4.08 3.23
N GLU A 68 23.39 3.69 3.19
CA GLU A 68 23.82 2.30 3.11
C GLU A 68 23.29 1.49 4.30
N GLU A 69 23.42 2.03 5.52
CA GLU A 69 22.90 1.39 6.74
C GLU A 69 21.38 1.18 6.70
N ALA A 70 20.61 2.13 6.14
CA ALA A 70 19.16 2.00 6.04
C ALA A 70 18.73 0.98 4.98
N GLU A 71 19.48 0.86 3.88
CA GLU A 71 19.26 -0.17 2.87
C GLU A 71 19.50 -1.55 3.50
N ASP A 72 20.64 -1.75 4.16
CA ASP A 72 20.98 -2.99 4.86
C ASP A 72 19.97 -3.35 5.97
N LEU A 73 19.57 -2.37 6.78
CA LEU A 73 18.60 -2.58 7.86
C LEU A 73 17.20 -2.89 7.31
N THR A 74 16.81 -2.32 6.18
CA THR A 74 15.53 -2.63 5.53
C THR A 74 15.53 -4.09 5.07
N GLN A 75 16.59 -4.53 4.40
CA GLN A 75 16.72 -5.92 3.96
C GLN A 75 16.71 -6.89 5.15
N ALA A 76 17.56 -6.62 6.15
CA ALA A 76 17.64 -7.44 7.34
C ALA A 76 16.33 -7.49 8.14
N TYR A 77 15.57 -6.40 8.14
CA TYR A 77 14.26 -6.36 8.78
C TYR A 77 13.30 -7.35 8.13
N PHE A 78 13.12 -7.28 6.80
CA PHE A 78 12.22 -8.22 6.11
C PHE A 78 12.71 -9.66 6.19
N LEU A 79 14.03 -9.88 6.17
CA LEU A 79 14.59 -11.20 6.39
C LEU A 79 14.23 -11.75 7.78
N SER A 80 14.40 -10.96 8.84
CA SER A 80 14.06 -11.39 10.20
C SER A 80 12.57 -11.72 10.37
N LEU A 81 11.68 -11.01 9.67
CA LEU A 81 10.25 -11.32 9.66
C LEU A 81 9.96 -12.71 9.09
N ILE A 82 10.76 -13.14 8.11
CA ILE A 82 10.62 -14.43 7.43
C ILE A 82 11.24 -15.55 8.27
N GLU A 83 12.41 -15.31 8.89
CA GLU A 83 13.17 -16.32 9.63
C GLU A 83 12.60 -16.60 11.02
N ASP A 84 12.19 -15.56 11.77
CA ASP A 84 11.82 -15.69 13.19
C ASP A 84 10.39 -16.20 13.43
N ARG A 85 9.68 -16.55 12.34
CA ARG A 85 8.25 -16.92 12.35
C ARG A 85 7.40 -15.89 13.11
N THR A 86 7.86 -14.65 13.16
CA THR A 86 7.17 -13.57 13.88
C THR A 86 5.80 -13.34 13.26
N LEU A 87 5.71 -13.38 11.94
CA LEU A 87 4.44 -13.33 11.22
C LEU A 87 3.49 -14.47 11.65
N GLU A 88 3.99 -15.69 11.90
CA GLU A 88 3.16 -16.82 12.39
C GLU A 88 2.45 -16.49 13.70
N ARG A 89 3.21 -15.99 14.67
CA ARG A 89 2.67 -15.66 16.01
C ARG A 89 1.62 -14.57 15.96
N PHE A 90 1.80 -13.57 15.10
CA PHE A 90 0.89 -12.44 15.02
C PHE A 90 -0.37 -12.71 14.21
N VAL A 91 -0.32 -13.54 13.17
CA VAL A 91 -1.52 -13.98 12.44
C VAL A 91 -2.41 -14.86 13.30
N ALA A 92 -1.80 -15.67 14.18
CA ALA A 92 -2.52 -16.48 15.14
C ALA A 92 -3.15 -15.67 16.28
N ASP A 93 -2.83 -14.37 16.43
CA ASP A 93 -3.37 -13.52 17.50
C ASP A 93 -4.64 -12.76 17.05
N PRO A 94 -5.82 -13.13 17.59
CA PRO A 94 -7.06 -12.42 17.31
C PRO A 94 -7.06 -10.98 17.81
N ARG A 95 -6.14 -10.60 18.70
CA ARG A 95 -5.97 -9.24 19.22
C ARG A 95 -4.95 -8.40 18.47
N ALA A 96 -4.21 -8.98 17.51
CA ALA A 96 -3.32 -8.18 16.70
C ALA A 96 -4.13 -7.04 16.03
N GLY A 97 -3.63 -5.81 16.08
CA GLY A 97 -4.30 -4.69 15.41
C GLY A 97 -4.10 -4.75 13.90
N ARG A 98 -4.27 -3.61 13.22
CA ARG A 98 -3.93 -3.41 11.79
C ARG A 98 -2.56 -3.97 11.41
N PHE A 99 -2.45 -4.57 10.23
CA PHE A 99 -1.19 -5.16 9.75
C PHE A 99 -0.07 -4.11 9.68
N ARG A 100 -0.42 -2.89 9.25
CA ARG A 100 0.48 -1.73 9.24
C ARG A 100 1.04 -1.38 10.62
N SER A 101 0.17 -1.33 11.63
CA SER A 101 0.57 -1.01 13.01
C SER A 101 1.50 -2.07 13.58
N LEU A 102 1.23 -3.35 13.25
CA LEU A 102 2.11 -4.45 13.58
C LEU A 102 3.49 -4.29 12.93
N LEU A 103 3.55 -4.10 11.62
CA LEU A 103 4.82 -3.98 10.90
C LEU A 103 5.67 -2.83 11.47
N ARG A 104 5.04 -1.68 11.71
CA ARG A 104 5.70 -0.55 12.39
C ARG A 104 6.22 -0.93 13.78
N SER A 105 5.42 -1.57 14.62
CA SER A 105 5.85 -1.99 15.97
C SER A 105 7.02 -2.98 15.95
N LEU A 106 7.01 -3.89 14.98
CA LEU A 106 8.11 -4.83 14.75
C LEU A 106 9.38 -4.11 14.29
N LEU A 107 9.25 -3.10 13.42
CA LEU A 107 10.38 -2.27 13.00
C LEU A 107 10.98 -1.51 14.20
N GLU A 108 10.15 -0.94 15.06
CA GLU A 108 10.60 -0.24 16.27
C GLU A 108 11.39 -1.18 17.20
N THR A 109 10.92 -2.42 17.35
CA THR A 109 11.61 -3.46 18.14
C THR A 109 12.93 -3.88 17.48
N PHE A 110 12.89 -4.16 16.18
CA PHE A 110 14.06 -4.54 15.38
C PHE A 110 15.18 -3.52 15.45
N VAL A 111 14.87 -2.22 15.30
CA VAL A 111 15.89 -1.16 15.39
C VAL A 111 16.51 -1.10 16.79
N ARG A 112 15.69 -1.23 17.84
CA ARG A 112 16.20 -1.28 19.23
C ARG A 112 17.14 -2.47 19.44
N ASP A 113 16.82 -3.62 18.87
CA ASP A 113 17.70 -4.79 18.90
C ASP A 113 18.98 -4.57 18.11
N ALA A 114 18.90 -4.06 16.87
CA ALA A 114 20.06 -3.73 16.06
C ALA A 114 21.00 -2.76 16.79
N ASP A 115 20.47 -1.74 17.48
CA ASP A 115 21.25 -0.84 18.31
C ASP A 115 21.92 -1.53 19.51
N ARG A 116 21.21 -2.47 20.15
CA ARG A 116 21.78 -3.28 21.24
C ARG A 116 22.90 -4.20 20.75
N TYR A 117 22.78 -4.78 19.55
CA TYR A 117 23.78 -5.67 18.95
C TYR A 117 24.99 -4.89 18.42
N ALA A 118 24.79 -3.77 17.74
CA ALA A 118 25.86 -2.90 17.25
C ALA A 118 26.73 -2.35 18.40
N ARG A 119 26.14 -2.12 19.58
CA ARG A 119 26.87 -1.76 20.81
C ARG A 119 27.63 -2.94 21.44
N ARG A 120 27.33 -4.20 21.08
CA ARG A 120 27.93 -5.40 21.68
C ARG A 120 28.98 -6.07 20.80
N GLN A 121 28.90 -6.04 19.47
CA GLN A 121 29.92 -6.61 18.57
C GLN A 121 29.99 -5.86 17.23
N LYS A 122 31.17 -5.29 16.93
CA LYS A 122 31.62 -5.06 15.55
C LYS A 122 32.11 -6.40 15.00
N ARG A 123 31.34 -7.06 14.12
CA ARG A 123 31.82 -7.91 13.01
C ARG A 123 30.63 -8.49 12.24
N GLY A 124 30.79 -8.47 10.91
CA GLY A 124 29.76 -8.74 9.93
C GLY A 124 29.24 -10.19 9.94
N GLY A 125 28.01 -10.31 9.47
CA GLY A 125 27.41 -11.56 9.07
C GLY A 125 26.72 -11.35 7.72
N ASP A 126 27.07 -12.20 6.76
CA ASP A 126 26.39 -12.30 5.47
C ASP A 126 24.91 -12.59 5.70
N ARG A 127 24.06 -11.64 5.28
CA ARG A 127 22.61 -11.81 5.26
C ARG A 127 22.16 -11.87 3.80
N PRO A 128 21.26 -12.79 3.43
CA PRO A 128 20.71 -12.84 2.07
C PRO A 128 20.08 -11.51 1.65
N HIS A 129 20.42 -11.09 0.44
CA HIS A 129 20.20 -9.74 -0.09
C HIS A 129 18.93 -9.67 -0.95
N VAL A 130 18.00 -8.78 -0.58
CA VAL A 130 16.87 -8.42 -1.46
C VAL A 130 17.18 -7.04 -2.06
N PRO A 131 17.45 -6.93 -3.38
CA PRO A 131 17.79 -5.65 -3.98
C PRO A 131 16.65 -4.64 -3.83
N LEU A 132 16.94 -3.48 -3.26
CA LEU A 132 16.02 -2.34 -3.30
C LEU A 132 16.11 -1.67 -4.67
N ASP A 133 15.00 -1.13 -5.15
CA ASP A 133 14.96 -0.42 -6.44
C ASP A 133 15.74 0.91 -6.37
N PRO A 134 16.84 1.09 -7.14
CA PRO A 134 17.69 2.28 -7.02
C PRO A 134 16.96 3.58 -7.38
N THR A 135 16.09 3.55 -8.40
CA THR A 135 15.34 4.74 -8.83
C THR A 135 14.37 5.23 -7.77
N THR A 136 13.69 4.31 -7.09
CA THR A 136 12.77 4.63 -6.01
C THR A 136 13.54 5.13 -4.78
N VAL A 137 14.70 4.54 -4.45
CA VAL A 137 15.55 5.03 -3.36
C VAL A 137 15.94 6.49 -3.60
N GLU A 138 16.40 6.84 -4.80
CA GLU A 138 16.76 8.21 -5.15
C GLU A 138 15.59 9.20 -5.03
N ALA A 139 14.39 8.79 -5.45
CA ALA A 139 13.18 9.62 -5.31
C ALA A 139 12.84 9.88 -3.82
N ILE A 140 12.95 8.85 -2.97
CA ILE A 140 12.74 9.00 -1.52
C ILE A 140 13.80 9.94 -0.92
N GLU A 141 15.07 9.80 -1.32
CA GLU A 141 16.17 10.66 -0.88
C GLU A 141 15.97 12.13 -1.23
N ALA A 142 15.52 12.41 -2.46
CA ALA A 142 15.23 13.76 -2.91
C ALA A 142 14.12 14.41 -2.08
N ARG A 143 13.13 13.62 -1.65
CA ARG A 143 11.98 14.08 -0.85
C ARG A 143 12.32 14.29 0.62
N ILE A 144 13.16 13.44 1.22
CA ILE A 144 13.62 13.58 2.62
C ILE A 144 14.25 14.95 2.88
N LYS A 145 15.02 15.47 1.92
CA LYS A 145 15.73 16.75 2.06
C LYS A 145 14.81 17.98 2.11
N ARG A 146 13.52 17.84 1.78
CA ARG A 146 12.63 18.98 1.53
C ARG A 146 11.57 19.22 2.60
N GLU A 147 11.33 18.29 3.54
CA GLU A 147 10.05 18.28 4.27
C GLU A 147 10.14 17.79 5.74
N PRO A 148 9.50 18.48 6.70
CA PRO A 148 9.37 18.01 8.08
C PRO A 148 7.97 17.50 8.51
N GLU A 149 7.98 16.87 9.71
CA GLU A 149 6.92 16.63 10.72
C GLU A 149 5.84 15.53 10.61
N GLU A 150 5.63 14.88 9.47
CA GLU A 150 4.72 13.71 9.45
C GLU A 150 5.41 12.41 9.90
N ASP A 151 4.64 11.45 10.45
CA ASP A 151 5.12 10.08 10.64
C ASP A 151 5.60 9.51 9.27
N PRO A 152 6.89 9.22 9.10
CA PRO A 152 7.45 8.85 7.81
C PRO A 152 6.88 7.54 7.27
N PHE A 153 6.43 6.65 8.16
CA PHE A 153 5.79 5.41 7.78
C PHE A 153 4.40 5.70 7.21
N ASP A 154 3.56 6.40 7.98
CA ASP A 154 2.18 6.74 7.59
C ASP A 154 2.16 7.53 6.29
N ARG A 155 3.13 8.41 6.10
CA ARG A 155 3.26 9.21 4.90
C ARG A 155 3.57 8.39 3.65
N GLU A 156 4.60 7.54 3.68
CA GLU A 156 4.92 6.66 2.55
C GLU A 156 3.76 5.73 2.24
N TRP A 157 3.14 5.23 3.30
CA TRP A 157 1.98 4.38 3.17
C TRP A 157 0.83 5.10 2.47
N ARG A 158 0.51 6.34 2.87
CA ARG A 158 -0.48 7.17 2.20
C ARG A 158 -0.14 7.38 0.73
N SER A 159 1.11 7.72 0.41
CA SER A 159 1.56 7.88 -0.98
C SER A 159 1.33 6.60 -1.78
N LEU A 160 1.70 5.44 -1.24
CA LEU A 160 1.50 4.16 -1.93
C LEU A 160 0.01 3.88 -2.20
N VAL A 161 -0.87 4.11 -1.21
CA VAL A 161 -2.32 3.92 -1.37
C VAL A 161 -2.88 4.84 -2.46
N ILE A 162 -2.44 6.10 -2.48
CA ILE A 162 -2.81 7.07 -3.54
C ILE A 162 -2.34 6.58 -4.90
N ASP A 163 -1.07 6.20 -5.03
CA ASP A 163 -0.46 5.77 -6.29
C ASP A 163 -1.16 4.52 -6.85
N GLN A 164 -1.46 3.55 -5.99
CA GLN A 164 -2.17 2.33 -6.37
C GLN A 164 -3.62 2.64 -6.80
N ALA A 165 -4.34 3.47 -6.04
CA ALA A 165 -5.70 3.88 -6.40
C ALA A 165 -5.74 4.68 -7.72
N LEU A 166 -4.72 5.50 -8.00
CA LEU A 166 -4.59 6.22 -9.27
C LEU A 166 -4.34 5.25 -10.43
N ALA A 167 -3.48 4.24 -10.24
CA ALA A 167 -3.23 3.20 -11.23
C ALA A 167 -4.49 2.38 -11.53
N ASP A 168 -5.27 2.01 -10.51
CA ASP A 168 -6.54 1.30 -10.68
C ASP A 168 -7.56 2.17 -11.43
N LEU A 169 -7.68 3.45 -11.04
CA LEU A 169 -8.56 4.40 -11.71
C LEU A 169 -8.21 4.56 -13.19
N ALA A 170 -6.91 4.59 -13.51
CA ALA A 170 -6.43 4.63 -14.89
C ALA A 170 -6.75 3.34 -15.66
N ASN A 171 -6.58 2.17 -15.02
CA ASN A 171 -6.89 0.87 -15.63
C ASN A 171 -8.40 0.66 -15.89
N GLU A 172 -9.26 1.26 -15.07
CA GLU A 172 -10.71 1.25 -15.22
C GLU A 172 -11.22 2.19 -16.32
N ALA A 173 -10.44 3.19 -16.72
CA ALA A 173 -10.83 4.23 -17.67
C ALA A 173 -10.90 3.71 -19.12
N ARG A 174 -11.92 2.90 -19.41
CA ARG A 174 -12.18 2.30 -20.71
C ARG A 174 -13.27 3.07 -21.45
N GLY A 175 -12.93 3.59 -22.64
CA GLY A 175 -13.84 4.37 -23.49
C GLY A 175 -13.75 5.89 -23.25
N GLU A 176 -14.30 6.65 -24.19
CA GLU A 176 -14.09 8.10 -24.29
C GLU A 176 -14.54 8.86 -23.04
N LEU A 177 -15.72 8.55 -22.50
CA LEU A 177 -16.24 9.23 -21.31
C LEU A 177 -15.38 8.96 -20.06
N ALA A 178 -14.90 7.71 -19.90
CA ALA A 178 -14.09 7.34 -18.74
C ALA A 178 -12.68 7.94 -18.83
N GLN A 179 -12.11 8.00 -20.04
CA GLN A 179 -10.83 8.66 -20.29
C GLN A 179 -10.92 10.17 -20.06
N ARG A 180 -11.99 10.82 -20.54
CA ARG A 180 -12.26 12.24 -20.27
C ARG A 180 -12.33 12.52 -18.77
N ARG A 181 -13.06 11.69 -18.03
CA ARG A 181 -13.19 11.78 -16.57
C ARG A 181 -11.86 11.65 -15.84
N LEU A 182 -11.01 10.73 -16.29
CA LEU A 182 -9.66 10.56 -15.76
C LEU A 182 -8.80 11.79 -16.05
N GLN A 183 -8.79 12.27 -17.30
CA GLN A 183 -8.03 13.46 -17.70
C GLN A 183 -8.43 14.71 -16.91
N VAL A 184 -9.74 14.96 -16.78
CA VAL A 184 -10.28 16.06 -15.96
C VAL A 184 -9.79 15.95 -14.51
N PHE A 185 -9.80 14.74 -13.94
CA PHE A 185 -9.37 14.51 -12.56
C PHE A 185 -7.87 14.71 -12.38
N LEU A 186 -7.03 14.16 -13.26
CA LEU A 186 -5.57 14.30 -13.17
C LEU A 186 -5.16 15.78 -13.31
N ALA A 187 -5.69 16.48 -14.30
CA ALA A 187 -5.38 17.89 -14.55
C ALA A 187 -5.81 18.83 -13.42
N TYR A 188 -6.87 18.47 -12.67
CA TYR A 188 -7.38 19.31 -11.59
C TYR A 188 -6.83 18.95 -10.20
N GLU A 189 -6.64 17.65 -9.90
CA GLU A 189 -6.27 17.17 -8.56
C GLU A 189 -4.80 16.78 -8.42
N VAL A 190 -4.14 16.34 -9.50
CA VAL A 190 -2.81 15.72 -9.44
C VAL A 190 -1.74 16.62 -10.03
N GLU A 191 -1.93 17.08 -11.26
CA GLU A 191 -0.94 17.87 -12.02
C GLU A 191 -0.55 19.20 -11.37
N PRO A 192 -1.45 19.96 -10.71
CA PRO A 192 -1.05 21.21 -10.08
C PRO A 192 0.05 21.04 -9.04
N ALA A 193 0.23 19.86 -8.43
CA ALA A 193 1.38 19.50 -7.59
C ALA A 193 1.77 20.54 -6.49
N GLY A 194 0.82 21.34 -6.01
CA GLY A 194 1.04 22.43 -5.03
C GLY A 194 0.95 23.85 -5.60
N GLU A 195 0.77 23.99 -6.91
CA GLU A 195 0.45 25.23 -7.62
C GLU A 195 -1.08 25.48 -7.65
N GLU A 196 -1.46 26.63 -8.21
CA GLU A 196 -2.87 27.02 -8.31
C GLU A 196 -3.64 26.13 -9.28
N ARG A 197 -4.80 25.63 -8.84
CA ARG A 197 -5.63 24.73 -9.66
C ARG A 197 -6.29 25.52 -10.81
N PRO A 198 -6.39 24.94 -12.02
CA PRO A 198 -7.09 25.58 -13.12
C PRO A 198 -8.57 25.77 -12.77
N THR A 199 -9.20 26.85 -13.23
CA THR A 199 -10.64 27.02 -13.09
C THR A 199 -11.40 25.99 -13.94
N TYR A 200 -12.66 25.69 -13.58
CA TYR A 200 -13.48 24.78 -14.39
C TYR A 200 -13.68 25.29 -15.82
N ALA A 201 -13.68 26.61 -16.04
CA ALA A 201 -13.80 27.19 -17.37
C ALA A 201 -12.53 27.00 -18.21
N GLU A 202 -11.34 27.15 -17.60
CA GLU A 202 -10.06 26.92 -18.28
C GLU A 202 -9.89 25.45 -18.64
N LEU A 203 -10.17 24.55 -17.71
CA LEU A 203 -10.08 23.12 -17.94
C LEU A 203 -11.08 22.64 -19.00
N ALA A 204 -12.30 23.20 -18.99
CA ALA A 204 -13.30 22.92 -20.02
C ALA A 204 -12.82 23.34 -21.42
N ARG A 205 -12.22 24.54 -21.53
CA ARG A 205 -11.66 25.04 -22.80
C ARG A 205 -10.50 24.18 -23.28
N GLN A 206 -9.60 23.77 -22.39
CA GLN A 206 -8.45 22.93 -22.73
C GLN A 206 -8.87 21.55 -23.24
N LEU A 207 -9.90 20.94 -22.65
CA LEU A 207 -10.35 19.59 -22.98
C LEU A 207 -11.48 19.57 -24.03
N GLY A 208 -11.94 20.73 -24.51
CA GLY A 208 -13.01 20.81 -25.51
C GLY A 208 -14.40 20.37 -24.99
N VAL A 209 -14.66 20.54 -23.70
CA VAL A 209 -15.91 20.10 -23.02
C VAL A 209 -16.66 21.29 -22.44
N LYS A 210 -17.89 21.08 -21.95
CA LYS A 210 -18.65 22.16 -21.30
C LYS A 210 -18.22 22.29 -19.83
N PRO A 211 -18.21 23.51 -19.24
CA PRO A 211 -17.85 23.69 -17.83
C PRO A 211 -18.68 22.86 -16.83
N HIS A 212 -19.94 22.57 -17.15
CA HIS A 212 -20.77 21.69 -16.31
C HIS A 212 -20.34 20.22 -16.39
N ASP A 213 -19.78 19.77 -17.52
CA ASP A 213 -19.26 18.42 -17.67
C ASP A 213 -18.02 18.22 -16.78
N VAL A 214 -17.13 19.21 -16.71
CA VAL A 214 -15.96 19.20 -15.81
C VAL A 214 -16.38 18.96 -14.36
N LYS A 215 -17.38 19.71 -13.88
CA LYS A 215 -17.89 19.54 -12.51
C LYS A 215 -18.45 18.14 -12.28
N ASN A 216 -19.27 17.64 -13.20
CA ASN A 216 -19.90 16.32 -13.09
C ASN A 216 -18.86 15.19 -13.14
N ASP A 217 -17.87 15.33 -14.02
CA ASP A 217 -16.77 14.39 -14.15
C ASP A 217 -15.91 14.37 -12.89
N LEU A 218 -15.54 15.52 -12.34
CA LEU A 218 -14.81 15.58 -11.06
C LEU A 218 -15.59 14.91 -9.92
N VAL A 219 -16.90 15.16 -9.80
CA VAL A 219 -17.73 14.54 -8.76
C VAL A 219 -17.75 13.02 -8.93
N ALA A 220 -17.94 12.52 -10.15
CA ALA A 220 -17.96 11.09 -10.43
C ALA A 220 -16.60 10.44 -10.16
N THR A 221 -15.51 11.04 -10.64
CA THR A 221 -14.16 10.49 -10.50
C THR A 221 -13.67 10.55 -9.06
N ARG A 222 -13.90 11.64 -8.32
CA ARG A 222 -13.58 11.72 -6.88
C ARG A 222 -14.27 10.63 -6.07
N ARG A 223 -15.55 10.37 -6.35
CA ARG A 223 -16.28 9.29 -5.70
C ARG A 223 -15.64 7.92 -5.99
N ARG A 224 -15.31 7.65 -7.26
CA ARG A 224 -14.68 6.37 -7.62
C ARG A 224 -13.29 6.23 -7.00
N PHE A 225 -12.50 7.29 -7.02
CA PHE A 225 -11.18 7.31 -6.41
C PHE A 225 -11.22 7.09 -4.89
N ALA A 226 -12.19 7.71 -4.21
CA ALA A 226 -12.46 7.47 -2.80
C ALA A 226 -12.80 6.01 -2.50
N GLU A 227 -13.62 5.37 -3.35
CA GLU A 227 -13.95 3.94 -3.24
C GLU A 227 -12.70 3.07 -3.43
N LEU A 228 -11.85 3.37 -4.42
CA LEU A 228 -10.60 2.65 -4.66
C LEU A 228 -9.62 2.77 -3.49
N ILE A 229 -9.46 3.97 -2.91
CA ILE A 229 -8.65 4.16 -1.69
C ILE A 229 -9.20 3.31 -0.54
N LEU A 230 -10.52 3.30 -0.35
CA LEU A 230 -11.15 2.51 0.70
C LEU A 230 -10.95 1.01 0.47
N ASP A 231 -11.04 0.55 -0.77
CA ASP A 231 -10.80 -0.85 -1.13
C ASP A 231 -9.35 -1.26 -0.80
N ARG A 232 -8.36 -0.39 -1.09
CA ARG A 232 -6.96 -0.62 -0.68
C ARG A 232 -6.77 -0.65 0.83
N ILE A 233 -7.48 0.20 1.57
CA ILE A 233 -7.43 0.17 3.04
C ILE A 233 -8.11 -1.09 3.58
N ARG A 234 -9.21 -1.54 2.98
CA ARG A 234 -9.89 -2.79 3.35
C ARG A 234 -9.00 -4.01 3.16
N GLU A 235 -8.08 -3.98 2.20
CA GLU A 235 -7.07 -5.01 2.07
C GLU A 235 -6.16 -5.07 3.32
N GLU A 236 -6.00 -4.00 4.10
CA GLU A 236 -5.13 -3.98 5.30
C GLU A 236 -5.83 -4.27 6.61
N THR A 237 -7.16 -4.18 6.61
CA THR A 237 -7.97 -4.21 7.81
C THR A 237 -8.81 -5.48 7.87
N ARG A 238 -9.25 -5.83 9.07
CA ARG A 238 -10.01 -7.05 9.32
C ARG A 238 -11.50 -6.84 9.06
N ASP A 239 -11.97 -5.63 9.34
CA ASP A 239 -13.37 -5.26 9.18
C ASP A 239 -13.53 -3.80 8.70
N GLU A 240 -14.79 -3.44 8.43
CA GLU A 240 -15.18 -2.14 7.89
C GLU A 240 -15.03 -1.00 8.93
N ALA A 241 -15.09 -1.30 10.23
CA ALA A 241 -14.91 -0.28 11.27
C ALA A 241 -13.43 0.14 11.32
N GLU A 242 -12.53 -0.84 11.32
CA GLU A 242 -11.09 -0.63 11.25
C GLU A 242 -10.67 0.07 9.95
N ALA A 243 -11.29 -0.27 8.81
CA ALA A 243 -11.05 0.41 7.53
C ALA A 243 -11.37 1.91 7.60
N ARG A 244 -12.50 2.28 8.22
CA ARG A 244 -12.92 3.69 8.35
C ARG A 244 -12.03 4.47 9.31
N ASP A 245 -11.62 3.84 10.40
CA ASP A 245 -10.69 4.47 11.34
C ASP A 245 -9.30 4.65 10.72
N GLU A 246 -8.83 3.69 9.90
CA GLU A 246 -7.58 3.83 9.16
C GLU A 246 -7.66 4.91 8.08
N LEU A 247 -8.77 4.99 7.34
CA LEU A 247 -9.03 6.09 6.41
C LEU A 247 -9.00 7.44 7.13
N ARG A 248 -9.57 7.52 8.35
CA ARG A 248 -9.54 8.75 9.15
C ARG A 248 -8.14 9.11 9.61
N ASN A 249 -7.35 8.14 10.05
CA ASN A 249 -5.99 8.38 10.51
C ASN A 249 -5.06 8.78 9.35
N LEU A 250 -5.23 8.17 8.18
CA LEU A 250 -4.42 8.50 7.03
C LEU A 250 -4.87 9.79 6.36
N PHE A 251 -6.16 10.09 6.24
CA PHE A 251 -6.64 11.20 5.42
C PHE A 251 -7.44 12.27 6.18
N GLY A 252 -7.51 12.20 7.51
CA GLY A 252 -8.23 13.18 8.33
C GLY A 252 -9.75 13.04 8.33
N GLY A 253 -10.29 11.91 7.84
CA GLY A 253 -11.72 11.57 7.91
C GLY A 253 -12.52 11.75 6.62
N ALA A 254 -11.86 12.18 5.55
CA ALA A 254 -12.38 12.09 4.18
C ALA A 254 -11.23 11.68 3.24
N PRO A 255 -11.46 10.84 2.23
CA PRO A 255 -10.47 10.61 1.18
C PRO A 255 -10.07 11.94 0.54
N PRO A 256 -8.86 12.04 -0.03
CA PRO A 256 -8.37 13.28 -0.64
C PRO A 256 -9.43 13.82 -1.60
N ARG A 257 -9.81 15.08 -1.39
CA ARG A 257 -10.82 15.78 -2.19
C ARG A 257 -10.26 16.16 -3.55
#